data_AF-A0A1C3TT41-F1
#
_entry.id   AF-A0A1C3TT41-F1
#
_cell.length_a   1.000
_cell.length_b   1.000
_cell.length_c   1.000
_cell.angle_alpha   90.00
_cell.angle_beta   90.00
_cell.angle_gamma   90.00
#
_symmetry.space_group_name_H-M   'P 1'
#
loop_
_entity.id
_entity.type
_entity.pdbx_description
1 polymer ?
#
loop_
_entity_poly.entity_id
_entity_poly.type
_entity_poly.pdbx_seq_one_letter_code
_entity_poly.pdbx_strand_id
1 'polypeptide(L)' 'MPMPASKPPPWKKPKPRGQRAQPLSPAQKAAARQRAEDNGRPYPNLIDNMWAVRQPRADGVADAAGEE' A
#
# COMPACT_ATOMS: atom_id res chain seq x y z
N MET A 1 -1.92 -21.56 -25.16
CA MET A 1 -1.73 -20.26 -24.50
C MET A 1 -1.22 -20.52 -23.08
N PRO A 2 0.00 -20.10 -22.69
CA PRO A 2 0.43 -20.27 -21.31
C PRO A 2 -0.42 -19.38 -20.40
N MET A 3 -1.12 -19.99 -19.44
CA MET A 3 -1.92 -19.28 -18.44
C MET A 3 -0.98 -18.48 -17.51
N PRO A 4 -1.29 -17.23 -17.14
CA PRO A 4 -0.46 -16.47 -16.22
C PRO A 4 -0.42 -17.16 -14.85
N ALA A 5 0.78 -17.45 -14.37
CA ALA A 5 0.98 -18.02 -13.04
C ALA A 5 0.28 -17.14 -11.97
N SER A 6 -0.63 -17.75 -11.21
CA SER A 6 -1.38 -17.08 -10.15
C SER A 6 -0.41 -16.50 -9.14
N LYS A 7 -0.36 -15.16 -9.02
CA LYS A 7 0.50 -14.49 -8.05
C LYS A 7 0.03 -14.88 -6.66
N PRO A 8 0.89 -15.50 -5.81
CA PRO A 8 0.48 -15.93 -4.49
C PRO A 8 -0.02 -14.72 -3.70
N PRO A 9 -1.05 -14.90 -2.86
CA PRO A 9 -1.59 -13.80 -2.10
C PRO A 9 -0.51 -13.22 -1.17
N PRO A 10 -0.57 -11.92 -0.88
CA PRO A 10 0.51 -11.21 -0.19
C PRO A 10 0.84 -11.79 1.19
N TRP A 11 -0.12 -12.40 1.89
CA TRP A 11 0.10 -13.05 3.19
C TRP A 11 0.84 -14.40 3.14
N LYS A 12 1.01 -15.00 1.94
CA LYS A 12 1.87 -16.18 1.73
C LYS A 12 3.28 -15.80 1.27
N LYS A 13 3.54 -14.52 1.00
CA LYS A 13 4.85 -14.07 0.53
C LYS A 13 5.77 -13.80 1.73
N PRO A 14 7.01 -14.34 1.73
CA PRO A 14 8.00 -13.95 2.72
C PRO A 14 8.33 -12.46 2.56
N LYS A 15 8.64 -11.79 3.68
CA LYS A 15 9.07 -10.39 3.66
C LYS A 15 10.37 -10.28 2.83
N PRO A 16 10.45 -9.37 1.84
CA PRO A 16 11.69 -9.14 1.10
C PRO A 16 12.79 -8.69 2.06
N ARG A 17 13.94 -9.37 2.02
CA ARG A 17 15.11 -9.01 2.83
C ARG A 17 15.69 -7.70 2.29
N GLY A 18 15.97 -6.74 3.17
CA GLY A 18 16.62 -5.48 2.83
C GLY A 18 15.69 -4.33 2.42
N GLN A 19 14.37 -4.53 2.30
CA GLN A 19 13.46 -3.41 2.00
C GLN A 19 12.98 -2.71 3.27
N ARG A 20 13.15 -1.39 3.29
CA ARG A 20 12.57 -0.51 4.31
C ARG A 20 11.07 -0.38 4.10
N ALA A 21 10.31 -0.45 5.19
CA ALA A 21 8.87 -0.21 5.14
C ALA A 21 8.63 1.28 4.89
N GLN A 22 8.06 1.62 3.74
CA GLN A 22 7.68 3.00 3.45
C GLN A 22 6.36 3.32 4.17
N PRO A 23 6.35 4.31 5.09
CA PRO A 23 5.13 4.69 5.78
C PRO A 23 4.17 5.39 4.80
N LEU A 24 2.87 5.15 5.00
CA LEU A 24 1.81 5.89 4.31
C LEU A 24 1.87 7.38 4.68
N SER A 25 1.68 8.24 3.69
CA SER A 25 1.48 9.67 3.93
C SER A 25 0.21 9.91 4.76
N PRO A 26 0.09 11.03 5.49
CA PRO A 26 -1.11 11.36 6.26
C PRO A 26 -2.40 11.37 5.41
N ALA A 27 -2.32 11.89 4.18
CA ALA A 27 -3.43 11.91 3.23
C ALA A 27 -3.87 10.50 2.82
N GLN A 28 -2.91 9.60 2.56
CA GLN A 28 -3.21 8.19 2.25
C GLN A 28 -3.84 7.46 3.43
N LYS A 29 -3.41 7.75 4.67
CA LYS A 29 -4.02 7.16 5.88
C LYS A 29 -5.48 7.60 6.05
N ALA A 30 -5.77 8.87 5.79
CA ALA A 30 -7.15 9.39 5.83
C ALA A 30 -8.03 8.72 4.77
N ALA A 31 -7.54 8.61 3.53
CA ALA A 31 -8.25 7.93 2.46
C ALA A 31 -8.48 6.43 2.76
N ALA A 32 -7.50 5.74 3.32
CA ALA A 32 -7.63 4.34 3.75
C ALA A 32 -8.72 4.19 4.81
N ARG A 33 -8.74 5.08 5.81
CA ARG A 33 -9.72 5.06 6.89
C ARG A 33 -11.13 5.30 6.36
N GLN A 34 -11.31 6.31 5.52
CA GLN A 34 -12.62 6.62 4.93
C GLN A 34 -13.19 5.41 4.18
N ARG A 35 -12.35 4.71 3.42
CA ARG A 35 -12.75 3.50 2.69
C ARG A 35 -13.05 2.33 3.62
N ALA A 36 -12.27 2.17 4.69
CA ALA A 36 -12.52 1.15 5.68
C ALA A 36 -13.89 1.37 6.36
N GLU A 37 -14.17 2.61 6.76
CA GLU A 37 -15.46 3.01 7.36
C GLU A 37 -16.64 2.80 6.40
N ASP A 38 -16.50 3.22 5.14
CA ASP A 38 -17.51 3.03 4.09
C ASP A 38 -17.82 1.55 3.83
N ASN A 39 -16.80 0.69 3.92
CA ASN A 39 -16.96 -0.76 3.76
C ASN A 39 -17.29 -1.48 5.09
N GLY A 40 -17.47 -0.76 6.20
CA GLY A 40 -17.71 -1.33 7.53
C GLY A 40 -16.56 -2.21 8.05
N ARG A 41 -15.34 -2.00 7.55
CA ARG A 41 -14.15 -2.78 7.92
C ARG A 41 -13.39 -2.05 9.03
N PRO A 42 -12.91 -2.76 10.07
CA PRO A 42 -12.07 -2.14 11.10
C PRO A 42 -10.78 -1.59 10.48
N TYR A 43 -10.33 -0.43 10.96
CA TYR A 43 -9.04 0.18 10.65
C TYR A 43 -8.12 0.08 11.88
N PRO A 44 -6.81 -0.19 11.73
CA PRO A 44 -6.04 -0.33 10.49
C PRO A 44 -6.14 -1.73 9.87
N ASN A 45 -6.28 -1.81 8.53
CA ASN A 45 -6.33 -3.07 7.80
C ASN A 45 -5.39 -3.08 6.57
N LEU A 46 -5.00 -4.28 6.12
CA LEU A 46 -4.06 -4.45 5.02
C LEU A 46 -4.64 -4.02 3.66
N ILE A 47 -5.93 -4.29 3.43
CA ILE A 47 -6.56 -4.12 2.11
C ILE A 47 -6.64 -2.64 1.75
N ASP A 48 -7.08 -1.80 2.69
CA ASP A 48 -7.22 -0.37 2.51
C ASP A 48 -5.86 0.33 2.59
N ASN A 49 -4.93 -0.16 3.42
CA ASN A 49 -3.54 0.31 3.38
C ASN A 49 -2.89 0.05 2.01
N MET A 50 -3.05 -1.15 1.44
CA MET A 50 -2.53 -1.49 0.11
C MET A 50 -3.21 -0.69 -1.00
N TRP A 51 -4.51 -0.39 -0.86
CA TRP A 51 -5.20 0.51 -1.79
C TRP A 51 -4.67 1.94 -1.69
N ALA A 52 -4.42 2.44 -0.48
CA ALA A 52 -3.92 3.79 -0.27
C ALA A 52 -2.47 3.97 -0.75
N VAL A 53 -1.61 2.95 -0.67
CA VAL A 53 -0.26 2.97 -1.28
C VAL A 53 -0.31 3.18 -2.79
N ARG A 54 -1.39 2.72 -3.46
CA ARG A 54 -1.56 2.86 -4.92
C ARG A 54 -2.06 4.25 -5.32
N GLN A 55 -2.56 5.05 -4.39
CA GLN A 55 -2.99 6.42 -4.67
C GLN A 55 -1.77 7.34 -4.77
N PRO A 56 -1.79 8.34 -5.68
CA PRO A 56 -0.73 9.33 -5.74
C PRO A 56 -0.60 9.99 -4.38
N ARG A 57 0.63 10.05 -3.86
CA ARG A 57 0.93 10.86 -2.67
C ARG A 57 0.66 12.30 -3.08
N ALA A 58 -0.19 13.01 -2.34
CA ALA A 58 -0.41 14.44 -2.57
C ALA A 58 0.88 15.28 -2.37
N ASP A 59 1.92 14.69 -1.79
CA ASP A 59 3.31 15.19 -1.74
C ASP A 59 4.04 15.08 -3.10
N GLY A 60 3.52 15.71 -4.15
CA GLY A 60 4.20 15.85 -5.45
C GLY A 60 5.48 16.73 -5.43
N VAL A 61 6.25 16.76 -4.34
CA VAL A 61 7.46 17.58 -4.19
C VAL A 61 8.67 16.82 -3.58
N ALA A 62 8.52 15.63 -3.01
CA ALA A 62 9.60 15.01 -2.22
C ALA A 62 10.15 13.66 -2.73
N ASP A 63 9.85 13.23 -3.96
CA ASP A 63 10.40 11.98 -4.53
C ASP A 63 11.56 12.22 -5.53
N ALA A 64 12.13 13.43 -5.56
CA ALA A 64 13.38 13.74 -6.29
C ALA A 64 14.63 13.69 -5.39
N ALA A 65 14.56 13.03 -4.23
CA ALA A 65 15.71 12.84 -3.35
C ALA A 65 15.67 11.42 -2.77
N GLY A 66 16.29 10.49 -3.48
CA GLY A 66 16.42 9.10 -3.07
C GLY A 66 17.16 8.24 -4.08
N GLU A 67 18.14 8.83 -4.79
CA GLU A 67 19.36 8.11 -5.10
C GLU A 67 20.04 7.73 -3.76
N GLU A 68 20.77 6.61 -3.82
CA GLU A 68 21.74 6.06 -2.85
C GLU A 68 21.24 4.91 -1.95
#